data_AF-A0A957LW02-F1
#
_entry.id   AF-A0A957LW02-F1
#
_cell.length_a   1.000
_cell.length_b   1.000
_cell.length_c   1.000
_cell.angle_alpha   90.00
_cell.angle_beta   90.00
_cell.angle_gamma   90.00
#
_symmetry.space_group_name_H-M   'P 1'
#
loop_
_entity.id
_entity.type
_entity.pdbx_description
1 polymer ?
#
loop_
_entity_poly.entity_id
_entity_poly.type
_entity_poly.pdbx_seq_one_letter_code
_entity_poly.pdbx_strand_id
1 'polypeptide(L)'
;MPPFDIPALPPGWANFADWLDLLLGGAGLLLITLLIIWWRQQTPRWFRIVAGGLLFALLLSIASIELFVLPPHLAGCPAGCPGQSGYPLPVARITLAGVREIAPVDFLLNWLLLWLVTLGGMLVVTLLARGFQWWKRSNRTRALFLLTVVVIPWALLPRFLPLPQAVTGGEELRLANNARRSAEFTYRITGPWVQRLAIEDVRVLSGDEEAAALAGQEQVTISQVCLRGYTYFLIPWRRYRITLDATGTTALTMNDVGLQGTCWR
;
A
#
# COMPACT_ATOMS: atom_id res chain seq x y z
N MET A 1 -36.20 10.38 -5.68
CA MET A 1 -35.62 10.64 -4.35
C MET A 1 -34.67 11.82 -4.50
N PRO A 2 -34.82 12.90 -3.74
CA PRO A 2 -33.84 13.99 -3.76
C PRO A 2 -32.48 13.43 -3.31
N PRO A 3 -31.36 13.85 -3.92
CA PRO A 3 -30.04 13.49 -3.42
C PRO A 3 -29.89 14.01 -2.00
N PHE A 4 -29.56 13.12 -1.07
CA PHE A 4 -29.13 13.52 0.28
C PHE A 4 -27.75 14.15 0.12
N ASP A 5 -27.68 15.49 0.11
CA ASP A 5 -26.41 16.22 0.17
C ASP A 5 -25.87 16.16 1.59
N ILE A 6 -24.95 15.22 1.82
CA ILE A 6 -24.23 15.11 3.09
C ILE A 6 -23.11 16.17 3.06
N PRO A 7 -23.02 17.08 4.05
CA PRO A 7 -22.02 18.15 4.03
C PRO A 7 -20.60 17.60 4.01
N ALA A 8 -19.69 18.18 3.23
CA ALA A 8 -18.28 17.77 3.26
C ALA A 8 -17.65 18.01 4.65
N LEU A 9 -16.64 17.21 5.00
CA LEU A 9 -15.88 17.42 6.23
C LEU A 9 -15.15 18.76 6.20
N PRO A 10 -14.87 19.39 7.36
CA PRO A 10 -14.18 20.67 7.40
C PRO A 10 -12.83 20.61 6.66
N PRO A 11 -12.48 21.66 5.89
CA PRO A 11 -11.23 21.67 5.13
C PRO A 11 -10.03 21.50 6.08
N GLY A 12 -9.07 20.68 5.66
CA GLY A 12 -7.86 20.36 6.43
C GLY A 12 -8.05 19.29 7.51
N TRP A 13 -9.26 18.82 7.77
CA TRP A 13 -9.50 17.71 8.72
C TRP A 13 -9.35 16.34 8.05
N ALA A 14 -9.87 16.20 6.84
CA ALA A 14 -9.80 15.00 6.01
C ALA A 14 -9.44 15.37 4.57
N ASN A 15 -8.51 14.63 3.98
CA ASN A 15 -8.15 14.69 2.57
C ASN A 15 -8.77 13.52 1.79
N PHE A 16 -9.01 12.39 2.46
CA PHE A 16 -9.47 11.15 1.83
C PHE A 16 -10.76 10.62 2.43
N ALA A 17 -10.92 10.72 3.75
CA ALA A 17 -12.06 10.13 4.43
C ALA A 17 -13.39 10.80 4.04
N ASP A 18 -14.42 9.97 3.91
CA ASP A 18 -15.81 10.39 3.79
C ASP A 18 -16.62 10.03 5.05
N TRP A 19 -17.94 10.23 4.98
CA TRP A 19 -18.83 9.89 6.11
C TRP A 19 -18.99 8.39 6.35
N LEU A 20 -18.84 7.57 5.30
CA LEU A 20 -18.88 6.13 5.44
C LEU A 20 -17.65 5.67 6.22
N ASP A 21 -16.48 6.24 5.95
CA ASP A 21 -15.26 5.96 6.70
C ASP A 21 -15.38 6.35 8.18
N LEU A 22 -16.04 7.47 8.50
CA LEU A 22 -16.32 7.87 9.87
C LEU A 22 -17.29 6.90 10.58
N LEU A 23 -18.32 6.44 9.88
CA LEU A 23 -19.24 5.43 10.40
C LEU A 23 -18.51 4.12 10.69
N LEU A 24 -17.63 3.69 9.78
CA LEU A 24 -16.76 2.53 9.96
C LEU A 24 -15.78 2.75 11.12
N GLY A 25 -15.24 3.94 11.28
CA GLY A 25 -14.42 4.34 12.43
C GLY A 25 -15.19 4.21 13.75
N GLY A 26 -16.45 4.66 13.79
CA GLY A 26 -17.35 4.49 14.93
C GLY A 26 -17.64 3.03 15.26
N ALA A 27 -17.92 2.20 14.26
CA ALA A 27 -18.06 0.75 14.43
C ALA A 27 -16.75 0.11 14.94
N GLY A 28 -15.60 0.57 14.44
CA GLY A 28 -14.27 0.16 14.89
C GLY A 28 -14.03 0.46 16.37
N LEU A 29 -14.41 1.65 16.85
CA LEU A 29 -14.34 2.02 18.27
C LEU A 29 -15.21 1.13 19.16
N LEU A 30 -16.42 0.78 18.70
CA LEU A 30 -17.28 -0.16 19.40
C LEU A 30 -16.59 -1.53 19.53
N LEU A 31 -16.02 -2.05 18.44
CA LEU A 31 -15.29 -3.31 18.44
C LEU A 31 -14.05 -3.27 19.34
N ILE A 32 -13.27 -2.19 19.31
CA ILE A 32 -12.13 -1.98 20.22
C ILE A 32 -12.61 -2.02 21.67
N THR A 33 -13.72 -1.36 21.99
CA THR A 33 -14.29 -1.35 23.34
C THR A 33 -14.65 -2.77 23.80
N LEU A 34 -15.31 -3.55 22.93
CA LEU A 34 -15.62 -4.96 23.20
C LEU A 34 -14.35 -5.81 23.39
N LEU A 35 -13.32 -5.60 22.58
CA LEU A 35 -12.03 -6.27 22.72
C LEU A 35 -11.35 -5.91 24.04
N ILE A 36 -11.40 -4.66 24.47
CA ILE A 36 -10.86 -4.22 25.78
C ILE A 36 -11.61 -4.92 26.92
N ILE A 37 -12.94 -4.97 26.86
CA ILE A 37 -13.77 -5.68 27.85
C ILE A 37 -13.39 -7.16 27.89
N TRP A 38 -13.26 -7.79 26.72
CA TRP A 38 -12.83 -9.18 26.62
C TRP A 38 -11.45 -9.40 27.25
N TRP A 39 -10.45 -8.59 26.90
CA TRP A 39 -9.11 -8.72 27.45
C TRP A 39 -9.08 -8.53 28.97
N ARG A 40 -9.86 -7.58 29.49
CA ARG A 40 -10.03 -7.34 30.92
C ARG A 40 -10.55 -8.58 31.66
N GLN A 41 -11.48 -9.32 31.05
CA GLN A 41 -12.02 -10.55 31.63
C GLN A 41 -11.02 -11.71 31.58
N GLN A 42 -10.09 -11.72 30.62
CA GLN A 42 -9.20 -12.85 30.37
C GLN A 42 -7.88 -12.80 31.13
N THR A 43 -7.38 -11.63 31.50
CA THR A 43 -6.07 -11.50 32.16
C THR A 43 -5.95 -10.24 33.01
N PRO A 44 -5.29 -10.31 34.19
CA PRO A 44 -5.01 -9.12 35.00
C PRO A 44 -4.03 -8.16 34.31
N ARG A 45 -3.29 -8.62 33.30
CA ARG A 45 -2.33 -7.80 32.53
C ARG A 45 -2.94 -7.15 31.28
N TRP A 46 -4.27 -7.12 31.17
CA TRP A 46 -5.00 -6.63 29.99
C TRP A 46 -4.53 -5.23 29.57
N PHE A 47 -4.28 -4.34 30.53
CA PHE A 47 -3.84 -2.98 30.25
C PHE A 47 -2.55 -2.92 29.43
N ARG A 48 -1.60 -3.83 29.70
CA ARG A 48 -0.34 -3.90 28.94
C ARG A 48 -0.57 -4.32 27.49
N ILE A 49 -1.53 -5.21 27.25
CA ILE A 49 -1.89 -5.68 25.90
C ILE A 49 -2.57 -4.55 25.13
N VAL A 50 -3.52 -3.87 25.77
CA VAL A 50 -4.26 -2.76 25.16
C VAL A 50 -3.36 -1.57 24.87
N ALA A 51 -2.61 -1.08 25.86
CA ALA A 51 -1.70 0.05 25.71
C ALA A 51 -0.50 -0.29 24.81
N GLY A 52 0.06 -1.49 24.93
CA GLY A 52 1.12 -1.95 24.03
C GLY A 52 0.65 -2.04 22.58
N GLY A 53 -0.55 -2.57 22.34
CA GLY A 53 -1.17 -2.60 21.02
C GLY A 53 -1.47 -1.21 20.46
N LEU A 54 -1.89 -0.27 21.31
CA LEU A 54 -2.14 1.12 20.93
C LEU A 54 -0.85 1.82 20.47
N LEU A 55 0.22 1.70 21.25
CA LEU A 55 1.54 2.25 20.92
C LEU A 55 2.13 1.61 19.68
N PHE A 56 2.00 0.29 19.55
CA PHE A 56 2.46 -0.43 18.35
C PHE A 56 1.71 0.03 17.10
N ALA A 57 0.38 0.17 17.17
CA ALA A 57 -0.42 0.69 16.07
C ALA A 57 -0.05 2.13 15.71
N LEU A 58 0.28 2.97 16.70
CA LEU A 58 0.74 4.33 16.46
C LEU A 58 2.07 4.35 15.70
N LEU A 59 3.04 3.55 16.13
CA LEU A 59 4.32 3.39 15.45
C LEU A 59 4.15 2.87 14.02
N LEU A 60 3.27 1.90 13.81
CA LEU A 60 2.93 1.42 12.47
C LEU A 60 2.29 2.50 11.61
N SER A 61 1.37 3.30 12.16
CA SER A 61 0.74 4.40 11.42
C SER A 61 1.78 5.43 10.98
N ILE A 62 2.69 5.83 11.88
CA ILE A 62 3.79 6.76 11.56
C ILE A 62 4.73 6.15 10.52
N ALA A 63 5.17 4.90 10.71
CA ALA A 63 6.03 4.21 9.75
C ALA A 63 5.36 4.09 8.37
N SER A 64 4.02 3.95 8.34
CA SER A 64 3.29 3.81 7.08
C SER A 64 3.39 5.07 6.20
N ILE A 65 3.51 6.25 6.81
CA ILE A 65 3.65 7.53 6.09
C ILE A 65 4.96 7.57 5.30
N GLU A 66 6.03 6.96 5.82
CA GLU A 66 7.34 6.98 5.15
C GLU A 66 7.57 5.78 4.22
N LEU A 67 7.03 4.61 4.58
CA LEU A 67 7.21 3.40 3.77
C LEU A 67 6.28 3.39 2.55
N PHE A 68 5.05 3.88 2.69
CA PHE A 68 4.03 3.78 1.65
C PHE A 68 3.75 5.15 1.04
N VAL A 69 4.67 5.59 0.17
CA VAL A 69 4.59 6.90 -0.49
C VAL A 69 4.32 6.75 -1.99
N LEU A 70 3.16 7.16 -2.47
CA LEU A 70 2.91 7.38 -3.89
C LEU A 70 3.20 8.85 -4.20
N PRO A 71 4.25 9.19 -4.98
CA PRO A 71 4.53 10.57 -5.34
C PRO A 71 3.46 11.16 -6.26
N PRO A 72 3.48 12.48 -6.47
CA PRO A 72 2.72 13.12 -7.54
C PRO A 72 3.01 12.46 -8.88
N HIS A 73 1.97 12.20 -9.66
CA HIS A 73 2.02 11.38 -10.86
C HIS A 73 1.09 11.93 -11.95
N LEU A 74 1.33 11.53 -13.19
CA LEU A 74 0.54 11.87 -14.37
C LEU A 74 -0.38 10.71 -14.78
N ALA A 75 -0.15 9.51 -14.27
CA ALA A 75 -1.01 8.35 -14.47
C ALA A 75 -2.48 8.62 -14.06
N GLY A 76 -3.40 8.47 -15.00
CA GLY A 76 -4.83 8.72 -14.90
C GLY A 76 -5.21 10.20 -14.93
N CYS A 77 -4.23 11.10 -15.04
CA CYS A 77 -4.38 12.50 -14.69
C CYS A 77 -3.33 13.37 -15.41
N PRO A 78 -3.54 13.71 -16.70
CA PRO A 78 -2.54 14.39 -17.52
C PRO A 78 -2.12 15.77 -17.00
N ALA A 79 -2.99 16.44 -16.23
CA ALA A 79 -2.71 17.71 -15.58
C ALA A 79 -1.84 17.58 -14.31
N GLY A 80 -1.54 16.36 -13.87
CA GLY A 80 -0.86 16.06 -12.62
C GLY A 80 -1.85 15.81 -11.49
N CYS A 81 -1.71 14.66 -10.85
CA CYS A 81 -2.45 14.32 -9.65
C CYS A 81 -1.55 14.37 -8.41
N PRO A 82 -2.12 14.80 -7.26
CA PRO A 82 -1.40 14.77 -6.00
C PRO A 82 -1.00 13.34 -5.66
N GLY A 83 0.13 13.21 -4.99
CA GLY A 83 0.53 11.96 -4.37
C GLY A 83 -0.23 11.70 -3.08
N GLN A 84 0.03 10.54 -2.49
CA GLN A 84 -0.51 10.14 -1.19
C GLN A 84 0.52 9.34 -0.41
N SER A 85 0.42 9.36 0.91
CA SER A 85 1.21 8.49 1.78
C SER A 85 0.41 7.94 2.93
N GLY A 86 0.77 6.74 3.40
CA GLY A 86 0.06 6.02 4.45
C GLY A 86 -0.56 4.72 3.93
N TYR A 87 -0.71 3.76 4.85
CA TYR A 87 -1.30 2.45 4.59
C TYR A 87 -1.73 1.79 5.91
N PRO A 88 -2.80 0.98 5.95
CA PRO A 88 -3.71 0.56 4.88
C PRO A 88 -4.61 1.67 4.32
N LEU A 89 -4.87 2.73 5.08
CA LEU A 89 -5.59 3.91 4.59
C LEU A 89 -4.59 5.03 4.27
N PRO A 90 -4.85 5.85 3.24
CA PRO A 90 -4.04 7.04 2.98
C PRO A 90 -4.21 8.04 4.13
N VAL A 91 -3.10 8.64 4.57
CA VAL A 91 -3.03 9.50 5.77
C VAL A 91 -2.62 10.93 5.42
N ALA A 92 -1.77 11.08 4.40
CA ALA A 92 -1.28 12.38 3.98
C ALA A 92 -1.40 12.53 2.47
N ARG A 93 -1.75 13.74 2.03
CA ARG A 93 -1.73 14.15 0.63
C ARG A 93 -0.37 14.77 0.32
N ILE A 94 0.17 14.49 -0.86
CA ILE A 94 1.39 15.13 -1.34
C ILE A 94 1.00 16.02 -2.51
N THR A 95 1.12 17.34 -2.34
CA THR A 95 0.76 18.29 -3.40
C THR A 95 1.70 18.15 -4.61
N LEU A 96 1.33 18.75 -5.74
CA LEU A 96 2.19 18.78 -6.94
C LEU A 96 3.54 19.48 -6.68
N ALA A 97 3.58 20.40 -5.71
CA ALA A 97 4.80 21.04 -5.24
C ALA A 97 5.66 20.14 -4.32
N GLY A 98 5.20 18.92 -4.02
CA GLY A 98 5.88 17.98 -3.13
C GLY A 98 5.66 18.25 -1.64
N VAL A 99 4.76 19.17 -1.27
CA VAL A 99 4.44 19.46 0.14
C VAL A 99 3.52 18.36 0.68
N ARG A 100 3.88 17.79 1.83
CA ARG A 100 3.09 16.74 2.49
C ARG A 100 2.14 17.36 3.52
N GLU A 101 0.85 17.09 3.36
CA GLU A 101 -0.24 17.59 4.19
C GLU A 101 -0.91 16.41 4.90
N ILE A 102 -0.75 16.33 6.22
CA ILE A 102 -1.36 15.28 7.05
C ILE A 102 -2.70 15.78 7.57
N ALA A 103 -3.76 15.03 7.26
CA ALA A 103 -5.09 15.29 7.77
C ALA A 103 -5.30 14.53 9.10
N PRO A 104 -5.72 15.20 10.20
CA PRO A 104 -5.90 14.57 11.49
C PRO A 104 -6.91 13.40 11.49
N VAL A 105 -8.00 13.52 10.73
CA VAL A 105 -9.04 12.47 10.66
C VAL A 105 -8.52 11.25 9.93
N ASP A 106 -7.85 11.44 8.80
CA ASP A 106 -7.26 10.33 8.02
C ASP A 106 -6.20 9.58 8.86
N PHE A 107 -5.35 10.32 9.59
CA PHE A 107 -4.38 9.73 10.52
C PHE A 107 -5.07 8.93 11.63
N LEU A 108 -6.11 9.50 12.25
CA LEU A 108 -6.85 8.86 13.33
C LEU A 108 -7.53 7.57 12.85
N LEU A 109 -8.17 7.59 11.69
CA LEU A 109 -8.83 6.42 11.10
C LEU A 109 -7.81 5.30 10.81
N ASN A 110 -6.68 5.62 10.20
CA ASN A 110 -5.63 4.63 9.95
C ASN A 110 -5.06 4.04 11.25
N TRP A 111 -4.82 4.88 12.25
CA TRP A 111 -4.34 4.45 13.57
C TRP A 111 -5.36 3.55 14.29
N LEU A 112 -6.64 3.93 14.28
CA LEU A 112 -7.73 3.13 14.87
C LEU A 112 -7.86 1.78 14.18
N LEU A 113 -7.80 1.75 12.84
CA LEU A 113 -7.84 0.52 12.06
C LEU A 113 -6.66 -0.40 12.43
N LEU A 114 -5.44 0.14 12.48
CA LEU A 114 -4.25 -0.62 12.86
C LEU A 114 -4.35 -1.13 14.31
N TRP A 115 -4.92 -0.36 15.23
CA TRP A 115 -5.13 -0.78 16.60
C TRP A 115 -6.16 -1.90 16.72
N LEU A 116 -7.28 -1.78 16.00
CA LEU A 116 -8.30 -2.82 15.90
C LEU A 116 -7.72 -4.13 15.35
N VAL A 117 -6.97 -4.05 14.23
CA VAL A 117 -6.31 -5.21 13.61
C VAL A 117 -5.29 -5.82 14.56
N THR A 118 -4.52 -5.00 15.28
CA THR A 118 -3.53 -5.48 16.27
C THR A 118 -4.20 -6.23 17.42
N LEU A 119 -5.25 -5.65 18.03
CA LEU A 119 -5.99 -6.28 19.12
C LEU A 119 -6.72 -7.56 18.66
N GLY A 120 -7.39 -7.50 17.50
CA GLY A 120 -8.09 -8.63 16.90
C GLY A 120 -7.13 -9.76 16.51
N GLY A 121 -5.98 -9.43 15.93
CA GLY A 121 -4.91 -10.39 15.62
C GLY A 121 -4.39 -11.08 16.87
N MET A 122 -4.12 -10.33 17.95
CA MET A 122 -3.72 -10.91 19.23
C MET A 122 -4.80 -11.82 19.84
N LEU A 123 -6.07 -11.45 19.71
CA LEU A 123 -7.20 -12.29 20.13
C LEU A 123 -7.19 -13.62 19.37
N VAL A 124 -7.14 -13.58 18.04
CA VAL A 124 -7.12 -14.77 17.18
C VAL A 124 -5.94 -15.68 17.52
N VAL A 125 -4.72 -15.12 17.62
CA VAL A 125 -3.52 -15.87 18.01
C VAL A 125 -3.70 -16.52 19.38
N THR A 126 -4.31 -15.81 20.33
CA THR A 126 -4.55 -16.33 21.69
C THR A 126 -5.56 -17.47 21.70
N LEU A 127 -6.65 -17.35 20.96
CA LEU A 127 -7.66 -18.41 20.83
C LEU A 127 -7.06 -19.66 20.18
N LEU A 128 -6.31 -19.49 19.09
CA LEU A 128 -5.61 -20.58 18.42
C LEU A 128 -4.57 -21.22 19.34
N ALA A 129 -3.80 -20.44 20.09
CA ALA A 129 -2.79 -20.96 21.02
C ALA A 129 -3.42 -21.76 22.16
N ARG A 130 -4.59 -21.35 22.65
CA ARG A 130 -5.37 -22.10 23.64
C ARG A 130 -5.88 -23.43 23.07
N GLY A 131 -6.50 -23.41 21.90
CA GLY A 131 -6.97 -24.62 21.22
C GLY A 131 -5.83 -25.60 20.89
N PHE A 132 -4.66 -25.07 20.53
CA PHE A 132 -3.45 -25.83 20.26
C PHE A 132 -2.76 -26.39 21.52
N GLN A 133 -3.23 -26.00 22.71
CA GLN A 133 -2.62 -26.31 24.01
C GLN A 133 -1.14 -25.91 24.06
N TRP A 134 -0.82 -24.70 23.60
CA TRP A 134 0.54 -24.15 23.46
C TRP A 134 1.51 -24.49 24.60
N TRP A 135 1.03 -24.41 25.85
CA TRP A 135 1.82 -24.67 27.06
C TRP A 135 2.35 -26.11 27.16
N LYS A 136 1.65 -27.09 26.59
CA LYS A 136 2.04 -28.52 26.62
C LYS A 136 2.94 -28.93 25.45
N ARG A 137 3.20 -28.03 24.49
CA ARG A 137 3.94 -28.34 23.25
C ARG A 137 5.44 -28.08 23.39
N SER A 138 6.22 -28.84 22.61
CA SER A 138 7.68 -28.63 22.49
C SER A 138 8.02 -27.28 21.84
N ASN A 139 9.25 -26.79 22.04
CA ASN A 139 9.69 -25.53 21.43
C ASN A 139 9.67 -25.56 19.89
N ARG A 140 9.97 -26.70 19.26
CA ARG A 140 9.88 -26.85 17.79
C ARG A 140 8.45 -26.67 17.29
N THR A 141 7.50 -27.30 17.98
CA THR A 141 6.08 -27.19 17.67
C THR A 141 5.54 -25.78 17.91
N ARG A 142 6.04 -25.09 18.94
CA ARG A 142 5.74 -23.69 19.21
C ARG A 142 6.26 -22.76 18.11
N ALA A 143 7.50 -22.95 17.67
CA ALA A 143 8.08 -22.18 16.56
C ALA A 143 7.29 -22.39 15.26
N LEU A 144 6.92 -23.64 14.95
CA LEU A 144 6.09 -23.95 13.77
C LEU A 144 4.72 -23.27 13.85
N PHE A 145 4.08 -23.26 15.03
CA PHE A 145 2.82 -22.55 15.22
C PHE A 145 2.97 -21.04 14.98
N LEU A 146 4.02 -20.38 15.52
CA LEU A 146 4.23 -18.96 15.27
C LEU A 146 4.51 -18.68 13.79
N LEU A 147 5.30 -19.53 13.14
CA LEU A 147 5.54 -19.42 11.71
C LEU A 147 4.22 -19.47 10.94
N THR A 148 3.35 -20.45 11.21
CA THR A 148 2.11 -20.67 10.47
C THR A 148 1.00 -19.68 10.81
N VAL A 149 0.88 -19.24 12.06
CA VAL A 149 -0.24 -18.41 12.54
C VAL A 149 0.08 -16.92 12.50
N VAL A 150 1.37 -16.55 12.61
CA VAL A 150 1.79 -15.14 12.66
C VAL A 150 2.58 -14.77 11.41
N VAL A 151 3.68 -15.46 11.14
CA VAL A 151 4.64 -15.04 10.10
C VAL A 151 4.08 -15.25 8.69
N ILE A 152 3.53 -16.43 8.39
CA ILE A 152 3.02 -16.76 7.05
C ILE A 152 1.84 -15.87 6.66
N PRO A 153 0.79 -15.68 7.47
CA PRO A 153 -0.32 -14.79 7.11
C PRO A 153 0.15 -13.37 6.86
N TRP A 154 1.08 -12.87 7.69
CA TRP A 154 1.69 -11.56 7.49
C TRP A 154 2.50 -11.47 6.19
N ALA A 155 3.33 -12.48 5.90
CA ALA A 155 4.13 -12.57 4.68
C ALA A 155 3.27 -12.75 3.40
N LEU A 156 2.00 -13.12 3.55
CA LEU A 156 1.05 -13.27 2.45
C LEU A 156 0.09 -12.08 2.32
N LEU A 157 0.12 -11.11 3.24
CA LEU A 157 -0.67 -9.88 3.14
C LEU A 157 -0.57 -9.17 1.78
N PRO A 158 0.61 -9.07 1.12
CA PRO A 158 0.68 -8.45 -0.19
C PRO A 158 -0.25 -9.08 -1.20
N ARG A 159 -0.57 -10.37 -1.10
CA ARG A 159 -1.43 -11.05 -2.08
C ARG A 159 -2.90 -10.67 -1.94
N PHE A 160 -3.33 -10.31 -0.74
CA PHE A 160 -4.74 -10.07 -0.44
C PHE A 160 -5.08 -8.59 -0.38
N LEU A 161 -4.13 -7.75 0.01
CA LEU A 161 -4.39 -6.32 0.15
C LEU A 161 -4.02 -5.54 -1.12
N PRO A 162 -4.79 -4.50 -1.48
CA PRO A 162 -4.39 -3.59 -2.55
C PRO A 162 -3.11 -2.85 -2.14
N LEU A 163 -2.22 -2.63 -3.11
CA LEU A 163 -1.02 -1.82 -2.90
C LEU A 163 -1.37 -0.34 -3.16
N PRO A 164 -0.69 0.60 -2.48
CA PRO A 164 -0.72 2.01 -2.88
C PRO A 164 -0.22 2.11 -4.33
N GLN A 165 -1.11 2.52 -5.25
CA GLN A 165 -0.82 2.64 -6.67
C GLN A 165 -1.65 3.77 -7.28
N ALA A 166 -1.16 4.34 -8.37
CA ALA A 166 -1.94 5.29 -9.17
C ALA A 166 -3.17 4.61 -9.80
N VAL A 167 -4.26 5.35 -9.90
CA VAL A 167 -5.49 4.88 -10.55
C VAL A 167 -5.43 5.23 -12.03
N THR A 168 -5.30 4.21 -12.88
CA THR A 168 -5.23 4.37 -14.34
C THR A 168 -6.50 3.84 -15.00
N GLY A 169 -6.90 4.45 -16.13
CA GLY A 169 -7.99 3.98 -16.97
C GLY A 169 -7.57 3.86 -18.45
N GLY A 170 -8.42 3.22 -19.26
CA GLY A 170 -8.27 3.17 -20.72
C GLY A 170 -6.89 2.70 -21.20
N GLU A 171 -6.25 3.52 -22.02
CA GLU A 171 -4.98 3.21 -22.67
C GLU A 171 -3.81 3.11 -21.69
N GLU A 172 -3.76 3.95 -20.67
CA GLU A 172 -2.68 3.90 -19.67
C GLU A 172 -2.74 2.64 -18.82
N LEU A 173 -3.96 2.13 -18.54
CA LEU A 173 -4.12 0.84 -17.88
C LEU A 173 -3.58 -0.30 -18.76
N ARG A 174 -3.77 -0.22 -20.08
CA ARG A 174 -3.20 -1.18 -21.04
C ARG A 174 -1.67 -1.13 -21.01
N LEU A 175 -1.07 0.06 -21.09
CA LEU A 175 0.38 0.26 -21.00
C LEU A 175 0.94 -0.27 -19.69
N ALA A 176 0.30 0.07 -18.56
CA ALA A 176 0.73 -0.36 -17.24
C ALA A 176 0.65 -1.88 -17.06
N ASN A 177 -0.39 -2.53 -17.59
CA ASN A 177 -0.52 -3.98 -17.57
C ASN A 177 0.53 -4.67 -18.46
N ASN A 178 0.81 -4.13 -19.65
CA ASN A 178 1.86 -4.65 -20.53
C ASN A 178 3.25 -4.50 -19.90
N ALA A 179 3.52 -3.36 -19.27
CA ALA A 179 4.74 -3.13 -18.51
C ALA A 179 4.88 -4.12 -17.35
N ARG A 180 3.83 -4.33 -16.54
CA ARG A 180 3.82 -5.34 -15.47
C ARG A 180 4.11 -6.74 -15.99
N ARG A 181 3.42 -7.17 -17.05
CA ARG A 181 3.64 -8.48 -17.66
C ARG A 181 5.07 -8.62 -18.18
N SER A 182 5.63 -7.55 -18.76
CA SER A 182 7.02 -7.55 -19.23
C SER A 182 8.00 -7.69 -18.05
N ALA A 183 7.80 -6.94 -16.97
CA ALA A 183 8.58 -7.07 -15.74
C ALA A 183 8.53 -8.50 -15.16
N GLU A 184 7.34 -9.09 -15.11
CA GLU A 184 7.12 -10.41 -14.52
C GLU A 184 7.67 -11.54 -15.39
N PHE A 185 7.35 -11.55 -16.69
CA PHE A 185 7.64 -12.71 -17.56
C PHE A 185 8.92 -12.55 -18.38
N THR A 186 9.21 -11.32 -18.83
CA THR A 186 10.40 -11.07 -19.68
C THR A 186 11.64 -10.86 -18.81
N TYR A 187 11.54 -9.93 -17.86
CA TYR A 187 12.67 -9.56 -16.99
C TYR A 187 12.73 -10.37 -15.69
N ARG A 188 11.71 -11.18 -15.39
CA ARG A 188 11.65 -12.07 -14.21
C ARG A 188 11.96 -11.36 -12.89
N ILE A 189 11.46 -10.13 -12.76
CA ILE A 189 11.66 -9.31 -11.55
C ILE A 189 10.94 -9.94 -10.35
N THR A 190 9.75 -10.50 -10.60
CA THR A 190 8.99 -11.16 -9.55
C THR A 190 9.61 -12.50 -9.18
N GLY A 191 9.75 -12.71 -7.87
CA GLY A 191 10.49 -13.83 -7.32
C GLY A 191 10.51 -13.78 -5.78
N PRO A 192 11.50 -14.41 -5.13
CA PRO A 192 11.56 -14.45 -3.66
C PRO A 192 11.66 -13.06 -3.00
N TRP A 193 12.12 -12.05 -3.72
CA TRP A 193 12.33 -10.71 -3.15
C TRP A 193 11.20 -9.75 -3.52
N VAL A 194 10.74 -9.75 -4.77
CA VAL A 194 9.62 -8.91 -5.22
C VAL A 194 8.42 -9.81 -5.50
N GLN A 195 7.37 -9.66 -4.72
CA GLN A 195 6.13 -10.43 -4.87
C GLN A 195 5.09 -9.73 -5.74
N ARG A 196 5.06 -8.39 -5.70
CA ARG A 196 4.05 -7.60 -6.42
C ARG A 196 4.61 -6.27 -6.90
N LEU A 197 3.99 -5.75 -7.96
CA LEU A 197 4.33 -4.49 -8.60
C LEU A 197 3.13 -3.52 -8.53
N ALA A 198 3.33 -2.35 -7.92
CA ALA A 198 2.38 -1.25 -7.95
C ALA A 198 2.72 -0.28 -9.08
N ILE A 199 1.71 0.37 -9.67
CA ILE A 199 1.94 1.45 -10.65
C ILE A 199 2.21 2.73 -9.87
N GLU A 200 3.32 3.39 -10.18
CA GLU A 200 3.67 4.68 -9.60
C GLU A 200 3.29 5.82 -10.54
N ASP A 201 3.65 5.73 -11.82
CA ASP A 201 3.40 6.77 -12.81
C ASP A 201 3.51 6.22 -14.25
N VAL A 202 2.92 6.91 -15.24
CA VAL A 202 2.93 6.56 -16.67
C VAL A 202 3.21 7.84 -17.45
N ARG A 203 4.18 7.79 -18.37
CA ARG A 203 4.55 8.93 -19.22
C ARG A 203 4.60 8.52 -20.68
N VAL A 204 4.00 9.32 -21.53
CA VAL A 204 4.16 9.22 -22.98
C VAL A 204 5.10 10.34 -23.40
N LEU A 205 6.27 9.96 -23.91
CA LEU A 205 7.27 10.88 -24.41
C LEU A 205 7.16 10.94 -25.93
N SER A 206 7.06 12.15 -26.49
CA SER A 206 7.42 12.37 -27.90
C SER A 206 8.93 12.18 -28.00
N GLY A 207 9.38 11.12 -28.69
CA GLY A 207 10.78 10.72 -28.67
C GLY A 207 11.73 11.77 -29.24
N ASP A 208 12.87 11.94 -28.58
CA ASP A 208 14.08 12.56 -29.14
C ASP A 208 14.73 11.61 -30.16
N GLU A 209 15.68 12.11 -30.96
CA GLU A 209 16.34 11.41 -32.09
C GLU A 209 16.88 9.99 -31.77
N GLU A 210 17.24 9.70 -30.51
CA GLU A 210 17.76 8.41 -30.06
C GLU A 210 16.68 7.31 -29.98
N ALA A 211 15.44 7.70 -29.66
CA ALA A 211 14.25 6.86 -29.71
C ALA A 211 13.81 6.56 -31.16
N ALA A 212 13.94 7.57 -32.03
CA ALA A 212 13.72 7.45 -33.46
C ALA A 212 14.71 6.46 -34.10
N ALA A 213 15.97 6.46 -33.66
CA ALA A 213 17.01 5.54 -34.14
C ALA A 213 16.75 4.07 -33.76
N LEU A 214 16.21 3.81 -32.55
CA LEU A 214 15.86 2.45 -32.10
C LEU A 214 14.61 1.88 -32.79
N ALA A 215 13.68 2.73 -33.22
CA ALA A 215 12.41 2.33 -33.83
C ALA A 215 12.33 2.58 -35.35
N GLY A 216 13.36 3.17 -35.97
CA GLY A 216 13.45 3.39 -37.41
C GLY A 216 12.39 4.34 -37.99
N GLN A 217 11.87 5.28 -37.20
CA GLN A 217 10.78 6.20 -37.59
C GLN A 217 11.04 7.64 -37.12
N GLU A 218 10.59 8.62 -37.89
CA GLU A 218 10.88 10.06 -37.75
C GLU A 218 10.16 10.74 -36.57
N GLN A 219 9.09 10.13 -36.05
CA GLN A 219 8.41 10.51 -34.79
C GLN A 219 7.97 9.24 -34.05
N VAL A 220 8.64 8.94 -32.93
CA VAL A 220 8.35 7.73 -32.14
C VAL A 220 7.79 8.16 -30.79
N THR A 221 6.51 7.92 -30.57
CA THR A 221 5.91 8.05 -29.24
C THR A 221 6.38 6.88 -28.40
N ILE A 222 7.23 7.11 -27.40
CA ILE A 222 7.66 6.08 -26.47
C ILE A 222 6.84 6.18 -25.20
N SER A 223 6.26 5.07 -24.76
CA SER A 223 5.57 5.00 -23.48
C SER A 223 6.52 4.45 -22.42
N GLN A 224 6.65 5.16 -21.30
CA GLN A 224 7.41 4.70 -20.14
C GLN A 224 6.48 4.51 -18.95
N VAL A 225 6.66 3.41 -18.23
CA VAL A 225 5.88 3.08 -17.04
C VAL A 225 6.82 2.92 -15.86
N CYS A 226 6.51 3.60 -14.76
CA CYS A 226 7.18 3.41 -13.50
C CYS A 226 6.40 2.45 -12.60
N LEU A 227 7.05 1.35 -12.21
CA LEU A 227 6.50 0.37 -11.27
C LEU A 227 7.28 0.38 -9.96
N ARG A 228 6.62 0.09 -8.84
CA ARG A 228 7.25 -0.12 -7.54
C ARG A 228 7.11 -1.58 -7.09
N GLY A 229 8.23 -2.21 -6.76
CA GLY A 229 8.27 -3.56 -6.22
C GLY A 229 8.05 -3.63 -4.71
N TYR A 230 7.24 -4.58 -4.27
CA TYR A 230 6.97 -4.89 -2.86
C TYR A 230 7.36 -6.31 -2.51
N THR A 231 7.93 -6.50 -1.32
CA THR A 231 8.33 -7.80 -0.77
C THR A 231 7.16 -8.55 -0.12
N TYR A 232 7.40 -9.78 0.37
CA TYR A 232 6.44 -10.57 1.15
C TYR A 232 5.86 -9.81 2.36
N PHE A 233 6.59 -8.86 2.94
CA PHE A 233 6.15 -8.13 4.13
C PHE A 233 5.53 -6.77 3.79
N LEU A 234 5.08 -6.55 2.55
CA LEU A 234 4.62 -5.26 2.04
C LEU A 234 5.67 -4.15 2.15
N ILE A 235 6.96 -4.49 2.30
CA ILE A 235 8.03 -3.49 2.36
C ILE A 235 8.39 -3.09 0.91
N PRO A 236 8.42 -1.78 0.59
CA PRO A 236 8.89 -1.31 -0.72
C PRO A 236 10.37 -1.68 -0.91
N TRP A 237 10.73 -2.16 -2.11
CA TRP A 237 12.08 -2.63 -2.40
C TRP A 237 12.83 -1.73 -3.38
N ARG A 238 12.32 -1.63 -4.62
CA ARG A 238 12.92 -0.86 -5.72
C ARG A 238 11.85 -0.37 -6.69
N ARG A 239 12.22 0.57 -7.55
CA ARG A 239 11.42 1.00 -8.70
C ARG A 239 11.95 0.38 -9.98
N TYR A 240 11.07 0.17 -10.94
CA TYR A 240 11.39 -0.36 -12.24
C TYR A 240 10.79 0.54 -13.30
N ARG A 241 11.64 1.16 -14.12
CA ARG A 241 11.23 1.95 -15.28
C ARG A 241 11.24 1.05 -16.50
N ILE A 242 10.08 0.88 -17.11
CA ILE A 242 9.91 0.04 -18.29
C ILE A 242 9.57 0.93 -19.46
N THR A 243 10.39 0.85 -20.49
CA THR A 243 10.18 1.57 -21.75
C THR A 243 9.52 0.61 -22.72
N LEU A 244 8.36 1.00 -23.23
CA LEU A 244 7.58 0.25 -24.20
C LEU A 244 7.78 0.84 -25.59
N ASP A 245 7.57 0.01 -26.61
CA ASP A 245 7.55 0.42 -28.02
C ASP A 245 6.41 1.40 -28.33
N ALA A 246 6.36 1.87 -29.58
CA ALA A 246 5.34 2.83 -30.02
C ALA A 246 3.91 2.30 -29.88
N THR A 247 3.73 0.98 -29.99
CA THR A 247 2.42 0.33 -29.78
C THR A 247 2.12 0.06 -28.31
N GLY A 248 3.07 0.27 -27.40
CA GLY A 248 2.90 0.05 -25.97
C GLY A 248 2.71 -1.43 -25.60
N THR A 249 3.12 -2.36 -26.45
CA THR A 249 2.91 -3.80 -26.28
C THR A 249 4.17 -4.53 -25.85
N THR A 250 5.32 -4.14 -26.38
CA THR A 250 6.60 -4.80 -26.14
C THR A 250 7.52 -3.91 -25.34
N ALA A 251 8.18 -4.48 -24.33
CA ALA A 251 9.17 -3.75 -23.55
C ALA A 251 10.51 -3.73 -24.29
N LEU A 252 10.98 -2.53 -24.61
CA LEU A 252 12.28 -2.29 -25.23
C LEU A 252 13.41 -2.42 -24.21
N THR A 253 13.23 -1.78 -23.04
CA THR A 253 14.24 -1.76 -21.97
C THR A 253 13.61 -1.72 -20.59
N MET A 254 14.33 -2.22 -19.60
CA MET A 254 14.00 -2.08 -18.18
C MET A 254 15.20 -1.53 -17.42
N ASN A 255 14.97 -0.47 -16.65
CA ASN A 255 15.96 0.10 -15.74
C ASN A 255 15.52 -0.09 -14.29
N ASP A 256 16.43 -0.55 -13.45
CA ASP A 256 16.25 -0.60 -12.00
C ASP A 256 16.62 0.76 -11.40
N VAL A 257 15.70 1.34 -10.64
CA VAL A 257 15.83 2.67 -10.04
C VAL A 257 15.70 2.53 -8.53
N GLY A 258 16.63 3.17 -7.81
CA GLY A 258 16.57 3.23 -6.35
C GLY A 258 15.28 3.87 -5.83
N LEU A 259 14.92 3.57 -4.59
CA LEU A 259 13.79 4.23 -3.92
C LEU A 259 14.08 5.71 -3.60
N GLN A 260 15.36 6.09 -3.57
CA GLN A 260 15.78 7.48 -3.36
C GLN A 260 15.68 8.27 -4.67
N GLY A 261 15.00 9.41 -4.64
CA GLY A 261 14.81 10.27 -5.82
C GLY A 261 13.55 9.92 -6.63
N THR A 262 13.49 10.42 -7.87
CA THR A 262 12.37 10.23 -8.78
C THR A 262 12.60 9.03 -9.69
N CYS A 263 11.52 8.44 -10.21
CA CYS A 263 11.61 7.33 -11.18
C CYS A 263 12.15 7.77 -12.56
N TRP A 264 12.19 9.08 -12.79
CA TRP A 264 12.36 9.70 -14.10
C TRP A 264 13.72 10.39 -14.27
N ARG A 265 14.71 10.07 -13.42
CA ARG A 265 16.09 10.50 -13.58
C ARG A 265 16.86 9.62 -14.55
#